data_AF-A0A2N1N6H6-F1
#
_entry.id   AF-A0A2N1N6H6-F1
#
_cell.length_a   1.000
_cell.length_b   1.000
_cell.length_c   1.000
_cell.angle_alpha   90.00
_cell.angle_beta   90.00
_cell.angle_gamma   90.00
#
_symmetry.space_group_name_H-M   'P 1'
#
loop_
_entity.id
_entity.type
_entity.pdbx_description
1 polymer ?
#
loop_
_entity_poly.entity_id
_entity_poly.type
_entity_poly.pdbx_seq_one_letter_code
_entity_poly.pdbx_strand_id
1 'polypeptide(L)'
;MPEQSGTGGTRIIRSRTIWERIKSWPMDRINRFEEDFNTKDWDEWSQASSWFAAIGLNTLSIVLRIGHWFDGPKYDPILNPFRSSLAVWLSFCEWTLFSLSMVNAIYVYLSTKNYHLFEHRLNDRPKSNNVQMQEVGEPIPAWAERYPGKFFYPLLQVIFEHPGFDPNSECVWVITMWCPSSFCLDLFCYYSPAQVLILNYLTGENYFYLLPAAVIIGIQLKVLVKLYQSLIKDRQIIFDEVYNEYTEKFVNPNCFVHKYEVGIQTDVNRPWDKININPRLKQKQKSKKEIMDKNI
;
A
#
# COMPACT_ATOMS: atom_id res chain seq x y z
N MET A 1 -27.62 33.68 -17.64
CA MET A 1 -27.93 32.99 -16.38
C MET A 1 -27.11 33.65 -15.29
N PRO A 2 -27.73 34.22 -14.24
CA PRO A 2 -26.99 34.94 -13.22
C PRO A 2 -26.31 33.98 -12.25
N GLU A 3 -25.07 34.31 -11.95
CA GLU A 3 -24.16 33.67 -11.00
C GLU A 3 -24.70 33.84 -9.57
N GLN A 4 -25.06 32.74 -8.91
CA GLN A 4 -25.46 32.77 -7.52
C GLN A 4 -24.22 32.83 -6.63
N SER A 5 -23.93 34.02 -6.11
CA SER A 5 -22.95 34.24 -5.04
C SER A 5 -23.45 33.56 -3.76
N GLY A 6 -22.92 32.38 -3.46
CA GLY A 6 -23.16 31.68 -2.20
C GLY A 6 -22.64 32.49 -1.02
N THR A 7 -23.53 32.80 -0.08
CA THR A 7 -23.20 33.45 1.18
C THR A 7 -22.36 32.50 2.03
N GLY A 8 -21.17 32.95 2.40
CA GLY A 8 -20.22 32.22 3.25
C GLY A 8 -20.73 32.06 4.67
N GLY A 9 -21.56 31.06 4.92
CA GLY A 9 -21.87 30.60 6.26
C GLY A 9 -20.61 29.99 6.88
N THR A 10 -20.13 30.54 8.00
CA THR A 10 -19.07 29.91 8.80
C THR A 10 -19.55 28.53 9.23
N ARG A 11 -18.93 27.49 8.69
CA ARG A 11 -19.19 26.09 9.05
C ARG A 11 -18.95 25.92 10.55
N ILE A 12 -20.03 25.78 11.33
CA ILE A 12 -19.92 25.46 12.76
C ILE A 12 -19.43 24.01 12.86
N ILE A 13 -18.16 23.83 13.18
CA ILE A 13 -17.57 22.52 13.41
C ILE A 13 -17.89 22.14 14.86
N ARG A 14 -18.70 21.09 15.05
CA ARG A 14 -18.98 20.55 16.39
C ARG A 14 -17.68 20.02 16.99
N SER A 15 -17.21 20.63 18.07
CA SER A 15 -16.10 20.09 18.85
C SER A 15 -16.55 18.81 19.57
N ARG A 16 -15.74 17.76 19.50
CA ARG A 16 -15.96 16.54 20.29
C ARG A 16 -15.93 16.86 21.78
N THR A 17 -16.72 16.15 22.58
CA THR A 17 -16.67 16.31 24.04
C THR A 17 -15.32 15.80 24.59
N ILE A 18 -14.90 16.30 25.76
CA ILE A 18 -13.63 15.89 26.39
C ILE A 18 -13.62 14.38 26.65
N TRP A 19 -14.77 13.82 27.05
CA TRP A 19 -14.94 12.39 27.27
C TRP A 19 -14.80 11.56 25.99
N GLU A 20 -15.45 11.99 24.90
CA GLU A 20 -15.29 11.35 23.59
C GLU A 20 -13.82 11.38 23.14
N ARG A 21 -13.11 12.49 23.37
CA ARG A 21 -11.68 12.61 23.04
C ARG A 21 -10.83 11.62 23.84
N ILE A 22 -11.05 11.46 25.15
CA ILE A 22 -10.28 10.51 25.96
C ILE A 22 -10.59 9.06 25.55
N LYS A 23 -11.87 8.74 25.29
CA LYS A 23 -12.28 7.41 24.85
C LYS A 23 -11.72 7.03 23.47
N SER A 24 -11.69 7.98 22.53
CA SER A 24 -11.16 7.77 21.17
C SER A 24 -9.64 7.88 21.07
N TRP A 25 -8.98 8.55 22.03
CA TRP A 25 -7.53 8.78 22.03
C TRP A 25 -6.64 7.55 21.73
N PRO A 26 -6.85 6.36 22.33
CA PRO A 26 -5.96 5.22 22.07
C PRO A 26 -6.06 4.74 20.62
N MET A 27 -7.29 4.70 20.08
CA MET A 27 -7.52 4.29 18.69
C MET A 27 -7.01 5.36 17.72
N ASP A 28 -7.29 6.63 18.00
CA ASP A 28 -6.80 7.76 17.20
C ASP A 28 -5.26 7.78 17.13
N ARG A 29 -4.58 7.44 18.25
CA ARG A 29 -3.12 7.34 18.29
C ARG A 29 -2.59 6.17 17.49
N ILE A 30 -3.24 5.01 17.59
CA ILE A 30 -2.93 3.82 16.81
C ILE A 30 -3.06 4.10 15.31
N ASN A 31 -4.17 4.70 14.89
CA ASN A 31 -4.44 5.02 13.50
C ASN A 31 -3.43 6.02 12.96
N ARG A 32 -3.12 7.07 13.75
CA ARG A 32 -2.07 8.02 13.37
C ARG A 32 -0.72 7.35 13.21
N PHE A 33 -0.32 6.48 14.15
CA PHE A 33 0.94 5.75 14.01
C PHE A 33 0.97 4.90 12.76
N GLU A 34 -0.16 4.31 12.38
CA GLU A 34 -0.28 3.51 11.17
C GLU A 34 -0.26 4.36 9.89
N GLU A 35 -0.91 5.53 9.90
CA GLU A 35 -0.83 6.53 8.82
C GLU A 35 0.61 7.01 8.65
N ASP A 36 1.26 7.43 9.74
CA ASP A 36 2.67 7.87 9.76
C ASP A 36 3.59 6.75 9.30
N PHE A 37 3.33 5.51 9.72
CA PHE A 37 4.09 4.33 9.30
C PHE A 37 3.88 4.06 7.81
N ASN A 38 2.65 4.09 7.31
CA ASN A 38 2.35 3.82 5.90
C ASN A 38 2.82 4.93 4.96
N THR A 39 2.90 6.17 5.44
CA THR A 39 3.36 7.34 4.66
C THR A 39 4.87 7.39 4.56
N LYS A 40 5.60 6.69 5.44
CA LYS A 40 7.06 6.71 5.44
C LYS A 40 7.63 5.87 4.29
N ASP A 41 8.60 6.44 3.58
CA ASP A 41 9.34 5.76 2.51
C ASP A 41 10.32 4.73 3.09
N TRP A 42 9.78 3.54 3.39
CA TRP A 42 10.57 2.43 3.94
C TRP A 42 11.67 1.96 3.00
N ASP A 43 11.54 2.19 1.70
CA ASP A 43 12.52 1.76 0.69
C ASP A 43 13.84 2.52 0.83
N GLU A 44 13.78 3.85 0.94
CA GLU A 44 14.97 4.69 1.16
C GLU A 44 15.65 4.35 2.48
N TRP A 45 14.84 4.17 3.53
CA TRP A 45 15.36 3.84 4.85
C TRP A 45 15.97 2.43 4.87
N SER A 46 15.37 1.48 4.15
CA SER A 46 15.89 0.12 4.02
C SER A 46 17.27 0.11 3.39
N GLN A 47 17.43 0.79 2.26
CA GLN A 47 18.70 0.82 1.54
C GLN A 47 19.83 1.42 2.40
N ALA A 48 19.52 2.44 3.20
CA ALA A 48 20.50 3.08 4.08
C ALA A 48 20.83 2.26 5.33
N SER A 49 19.83 1.65 5.97
CA SER A 49 19.94 1.16 7.35
C SER A 49 19.82 -0.36 7.52
N SER A 50 19.28 -1.10 6.55
CA SER A 50 18.96 -2.53 6.74
C SER A 50 20.18 -3.40 6.99
N TRP A 51 21.27 -3.17 6.27
CA TRP A 51 22.50 -3.94 6.45
C TRP A 51 23.18 -3.63 7.78
N PHE A 52 23.10 -2.39 8.28
CA PHE A 52 23.59 -2.04 9.61
C PHE A 52 22.76 -2.68 10.71
N ALA A 53 21.43 -2.65 10.57
CA ALA A 53 20.52 -3.31 11.51
C ALA A 53 20.78 -4.83 11.55
N ALA A 54 20.97 -5.45 10.40
CA ALA A 54 21.33 -6.85 10.24
C ALA A 54 22.63 -7.22 10.96
N ILE A 55 23.72 -6.51 10.67
CA ILE A 55 25.02 -6.76 11.29
C ILE A 55 24.92 -6.49 12.79
N GLY A 56 24.25 -5.41 13.20
CA GLY A 56 24.08 -5.04 14.61
C GLY A 56 23.37 -6.13 15.41
N LEU A 57 22.24 -6.63 14.92
CA LEU A 57 21.46 -7.67 15.60
C LEU A 57 22.20 -9.01 15.65
N ASN A 58 22.81 -9.44 14.54
CA ASN A 58 23.59 -10.67 14.53
C ASN A 58 24.82 -10.58 15.44
N THR A 59 25.53 -9.45 15.41
CA THR A 59 26.67 -9.19 16.29
C THR A 59 26.24 -9.21 17.75
N LEU A 60 25.12 -8.56 18.09
CA LEU A 60 24.57 -8.56 19.44
C LEU A 60 24.24 -9.97 19.91
N SER A 61 23.60 -10.80 19.07
CA SER A 61 23.30 -12.20 19.40
C SER A 61 24.56 -13.03 19.64
N ILE A 62 25.62 -12.84 18.85
CA ILE A 62 26.91 -13.51 19.05
C ILE A 62 27.58 -13.00 20.35
N VAL A 63 27.55 -11.70 20.63
CA VAL A 63 28.13 -11.13 21.86
C VAL A 63 27.43 -11.69 23.10
N LEU A 64 26.09 -11.80 23.09
CA LEU A 64 25.34 -12.42 24.19
C LEU A 64 25.74 -13.90 24.36
N ARG A 65 25.96 -14.63 23.26
CA ARG A 65 26.41 -16.02 23.28
C ARG A 65 27.80 -16.18 23.88
N ILE A 66 28.72 -15.30 23.50
CA ILE A 66 30.06 -15.24 24.07
C ILE A 66 29.99 -14.90 25.57
N GLY A 67 29.09 -14.01 25.98
CA GLY A 67 28.84 -13.70 27.38
C GLY A 67 28.49 -14.93 28.22
N HIS A 68 27.65 -15.82 27.70
CA HIS A 68 27.31 -17.09 28.35
C HIS A 68 28.50 -18.06 28.48
N TRP A 69 29.54 -17.93 27.65
CA TRP A 69 30.74 -18.75 27.78
C TRP A 69 31.61 -18.34 28.97
N PHE A 70 31.57 -17.06 29.36
CA PHE A 70 32.30 -16.53 30.50
C PHE A 70 31.55 -16.69 31.83
N ASP A 71 30.25 -17.00 31.79
CA ASP A 71 29.39 -17.10 32.96
C ASP A 71 29.47 -18.47 33.63
N GLY A 72 30.61 -18.72 34.31
CA GLY A 72 30.75 -19.74 35.36
C GLY A 72 30.35 -21.19 35.02
N PRO A 73 30.21 -22.06 36.03
CA PRO A 73 29.75 -23.43 35.82
C PRO A 73 28.31 -23.46 35.29
N LYS A 74 28.03 -24.38 34.36
CA LYS A 74 26.71 -24.53 33.70
C LYS A 74 25.60 -24.64 34.75
N TYR A 75 24.50 -23.91 34.52
CA TYR A 75 23.29 -24.03 35.33
C TYR A 75 22.74 -25.45 35.18
N ASP A 76 22.74 -26.20 36.28
CA ASP A 76 22.14 -27.52 36.35
C ASP A 76 20.94 -27.45 37.31
N PRO A 77 19.69 -27.61 36.85
CA PRO A 77 18.50 -27.44 37.69
C PRO A 77 18.45 -28.42 38.88
N ILE A 78 19.22 -29.51 38.83
CA ILE A 78 19.28 -30.54 39.87
C ILE A 78 20.46 -30.30 40.83
N LEU A 79 21.63 -29.90 40.32
CA LEU A 79 22.88 -29.87 41.08
C LEU A 79 23.35 -28.46 41.43
N ASN A 80 23.02 -27.46 40.62
CA ASN A 80 23.36 -26.06 40.85
C ASN A 80 22.20 -25.13 40.45
N PRO A 81 21.18 -25.00 41.33
CA PRO A 81 19.98 -24.22 41.03
C PRO A 81 20.20 -22.70 41.07
N PHE A 82 21.38 -22.23 41.50
CA PHE A 82 21.68 -20.80 41.60
C PHE A 82 22.21 -20.28 40.26
N ARG A 83 21.31 -19.68 39.49
CA ARG A 83 21.66 -18.94 38.28
C ARG A 83 22.25 -17.58 38.67
N SER A 84 23.40 -17.21 38.08
CA SER A 84 23.98 -15.88 38.29
C SER A 84 23.00 -14.79 37.82
N SER A 85 23.02 -13.62 38.47
CA SER A 85 22.18 -12.49 38.01
C SER A 85 22.50 -12.11 36.56
N LEU A 86 23.78 -12.23 36.17
CA LEU A 86 24.26 -12.01 34.81
C LEU A 86 23.62 -13.00 33.82
N ALA A 87 23.58 -14.29 34.12
CA ALA A 87 22.92 -15.30 33.29
C ALA A 87 21.43 -15.00 33.07
N VAL A 88 20.73 -14.52 34.11
CA VAL A 88 19.31 -14.13 33.99
C VAL A 88 19.16 -12.96 33.03
N TRP A 89 19.99 -11.93 33.16
CA TRP A 89 19.97 -10.77 32.27
C TRP A 89 20.34 -11.12 30.83
N LEU A 90 21.38 -11.93 30.60
CA LEU A 90 21.77 -12.37 29.26
C LEU A 90 20.64 -13.17 28.58
N SER A 91 20.04 -14.12 29.31
CA SER A 91 18.92 -14.88 28.75
C SER A 91 17.68 -14.00 28.52
N PHE A 92 17.42 -13.00 29.37
CA PHE A 92 16.37 -12.02 29.10
C PHE A 92 16.64 -11.28 27.78
N CYS A 93 17.87 -10.79 27.57
CA CYS A 93 18.26 -10.15 26.31
C CYS A 93 18.11 -11.10 25.10
N GLU A 94 18.53 -12.36 25.22
CA GLU A 94 18.37 -13.37 24.16
C GLU A 94 16.89 -13.61 23.80
N TRP A 95 16.02 -13.78 24.80
CA TRP A 95 14.58 -13.93 24.59
C TRP A 95 13.95 -12.67 24.00
N THR A 96 14.41 -11.47 24.36
CA THR A 96 13.93 -10.23 23.73
C THR A 96 14.31 -10.15 22.26
N LEU A 97 15.52 -10.57 21.88
CA LEU A 97 15.95 -10.60 20.48
C LEU A 97 15.21 -11.66 19.68
N PHE A 98 14.95 -12.83 20.27
CA PHE A 98 14.11 -13.85 19.66
C PHE A 98 12.68 -13.33 19.47
N SER A 99 12.10 -12.69 20.48
CA SER A 99 10.77 -12.08 20.41
C SER A 99 10.71 -11.01 19.32
N LEU A 100 11.72 -10.14 19.21
CA LEU A 100 11.82 -9.12 18.17
C LEU A 100 11.82 -9.74 16.76
N SER A 101 12.60 -10.80 16.56
CA SER A 101 12.62 -11.54 15.29
C SER A 101 11.28 -12.19 14.97
N MET A 102 10.62 -12.76 15.98
CA MET A 102 9.30 -13.37 15.84
C MET A 102 8.21 -12.33 15.51
N VAL A 103 8.22 -11.17 16.19
CA VAL A 103 7.31 -10.06 15.91
C VAL A 103 7.52 -9.55 14.48
N ASN A 104 8.77 -9.40 14.03
CA ASN A 104 9.06 -9.01 12.65
C ASN A 104 8.56 -10.06 11.64
N ALA A 105 8.80 -11.35 11.91
CA ALA A 105 8.31 -12.42 11.05
C ALA A 105 6.77 -12.44 10.97
N ILE A 106 6.09 -12.32 12.11
CA ILE A 106 4.62 -12.19 12.17
C ILE A 106 4.19 -10.97 11.38
N TYR A 107 4.79 -9.81 11.58
CA TYR A 107 4.45 -8.60 10.83
C TYR A 107 4.59 -8.81 9.31
N VAL A 108 5.72 -9.36 8.84
CA VAL A 108 5.95 -9.63 7.42
C VAL A 108 4.89 -10.56 6.86
N TYR A 109 4.54 -11.65 7.55
CA TYR A 109 3.53 -12.60 7.07
C TYR A 109 2.11 -12.02 7.04
N LEU A 110 1.82 -11.05 7.90
CA LEU A 110 0.47 -10.50 8.07
C LEU A 110 0.25 -9.17 7.36
N SER A 111 1.30 -8.60 6.79
CA SER A 111 1.24 -7.35 6.05
C SER A 111 0.47 -7.55 4.74
N THR A 112 -0.84 -7.30 4.78
CA THR A 112 -1.74 -7.39 3.63
C THR A 112 -2.52 -6.10 3.44
N LYS A 113 -2.73 -5.71 2.18
CA LYS A 113 -3.51 -4.55 1.74
C LYS A 113 -4.70 -5.01 0.91
N ASN A 114 -5.85 -4.38 1.14
CA ASN A 114 -7.07 -4.68 0.42
C ASN A 114 -7.22 -3.67 -0.73
N TYR A 115 -7.46 -4.16 -1.95
CA TYR A 115 -7.71 -3.34 -3.13
C TYR A 115 -9.11 -3.63 -3.65
N HIS A 116 -9.91 -2.58 -3.84
CA HIS A 116 -11.29 -2.66 -4.31
C HIS A 116 -11.31 -2.47 -5.83
N LEU A 117 -11.94 -3.41 -6.55
CA LEU A 117 -12.06 -3.38 -8.01
C LEU A 117 -13.45 -2.87 -8.41
N PHE A 118 -13.59 -1.55 -8.55
CA PHE A 118 -14.90 -0.94 -8.77
C PHE A 118 -15.50 -1.21 -10.16
N GLU A 119 -14.66 -1.30 -11.20
CA GLU A 119 -15.12 -1.44 -12.59
C GLU A 119 -15.19 -2.91 -13.05
N HIS A 120 -14.75 -3.85 -12.21
CA HIS A 120 -14.69 -5.24 -12.61
C HIS A 120 -16.09 -5.86 -12.66
N ARG A 121 -16.37 -6.61 -13.73
CA ARG A 121 -17.67 -7.25 -13.94
C ARG A 121 -17.96 -8.24 -12.81
N LEU A 122 -19.09 -8.10 -12.13
CA LEU A 122 -19.47 -8.97 -11.00
C LEU A 122 -19.59 -10.46 -11.39
N ASN A 123 -19.95 -10.73 -12.64
CA ASN A 123 -20.11 -12.10 -13.14
C ASN A 123 -18.78 -12.82 -13.44
N ASP A 124 -17.67 -12.08 -13.58
CA ASP A 124 -16.35 -12.66 -13.83
C ASP A 124 -15.52 -12.58 -12.54
N ARG A 125 -15.02 -13.73 -12.07
CA ARG A 125 -14.20 -13.76 -10.87
C ARG A 125 -12.74 -13.52 -11.26
N PRO A 126 -12.06 -12.51 -10.67
CA PRO A 126 -10.64 -12.32 -10.88
C PRO A 126 -9.85 -13.59 -10.59
N LYS A 127 -8.84 -13.89 -11.42
CA LYS A 127 -8.09 -15.16 -11.40
C LYS A 127 -7.16 -15.36 -10.18
N SER A 128 -7.28 -14.52 -9.15
CA SER A 128 -6.52 -14.65 -7.91
C SER A 128 -7.25 -15.53 -6.89
N ASN A 129 -6.47 -16.21 -6.06
CA ASN A 129 -7.00 -17.00 -4.94
C ASN A 129 -7.42 -16.11 -3.75
N ASN A 130 -6.89 -14.88 -3.65
CA ASN A 130 -7.09 -13.98 -2.52
C ASN A 130 -8.21 -12.94 -2.78
N VAL A 131 -9.28 -13.38 -3.45
CA VAL A 131 -10.39 -12.53 -3.89
C VAL A 131 -11.61 -12.81 -3.03
N GLN A 132 -12.21 -11.75 -2.48
CA GLN A 132 -13.44 -11.80 -1.71
C GLN A 132 -14.44 -10.80 -2.28
N MET A 133 -15.72 -11.17 -2.33
CA MET A 133 -16.79 -10.22 -2.65
C MET A 133 -17.17 -9.47 -1.38
N GLN A 134 -17.24 -8.15 -1.47
CA GLN A 134 -17.58 -7.29 -0.34
C GLN A 134 -18.65 -6.28 -0.77
N GLU A 135 -19.65 -6.07 0.09
CA GLU A 135 -20.65 -5.03 -0.06
C GLU A 135 -20.02 -3.64 0.14
N VAL A 136 -20.34 -2.72 -0.76
CA VAL A 136 -19.90 -1.33 -0.73
C VAL A 136 -20.76 -0.58 0.28
N GLY A 137 -20.14 -0.05 1.33
CA GLY A 137 -20.79 0.86 2.27
C GLY A 137 -21.04 0.32 3.67
N GLU A 138 -20.84 -0.99 3.92
CA GLU A 138 -20.80 -1.48 5.30
C GLU A 138 -19.46 -1.12 5.96
N PRO A 139 -19.45 -0.36 7.06
CA PRO A 139 -18.22 -0.07 7.78
C PRO A 139 -17.73 -1.35 8.46
N ILE A 140 -16.68 -1.96 7.92
CA ILE A 140 -15.93 -2.96 8.68
C ILE A 140 -15.44 -2.27 9.95
N PRO A 141 -15.66 -2.86 11.14
CA PRO A 141 -15.16 -2.24 12.36
C PRO A 141 -13.63 -2.13 12.29
N ALA A 142 -13.09 -0.95 12.57
CA ALA A 142 -11.65 -0.65 12.40
C ALA A 142 -10.69 -1.60 13.15
N TRP A 143 -11.17 -2.31 14.18
CA TRP A 143 -10.38 -3.34 14.86
C TRP A 143 -10.22 -4.62 14.01
N ALA A 144 -11.21 -4.96 13.18
CA ALA A 144 -11.25 -6.16 12.35
C ALA A 144 -10.31 -6.07 11.14
N GLU A 145 -10.09 -4.87 10.63
CA GLU A 145 -9.10 -4.62 9.58
C GLU A 145 -7.66 -4.67 10.10
N ARG A 146 -7.45 -4.67 11.43
CA ARG A 146 -6.13 -4.62 12.05
C ARG A 146 -5.69 -5.98 12.58
N TYR A 147 -4.39 -6.18 12.78
CA TYR A 147 -3.92 -7.31 13.59
C TYR A 147 -4.28 -7.11 15.07
N PRO A 148 -4.80 -8.12 15.79
CA PRO A 148 -5.11 -9.49 15.35
C PRO A 148 -6.54 -9.69 14.82
N GLY A 149 -7.35 -8.63 14.75
CA GLY A 149 -8.73 -8.66 14.26
C GLY A 149 -8.91 -9.32 12.89
N LYS A 150 -7.97 -9.20 11.95
CA LYS A 150 -8.05 -9.90 10.64
C LYS A 150 -8.20 -11.42 10.77
N PHE A 151 -7.68 -12.03 11.83
CA PHE A 151 -7.81 -13.46 12.09
C PHE A 151 -9.12 -13.82 12.79
N PHE A 152 -9.51 -13.01 13.75
CA PHE A 152 -10.69 -13.29 14.57
C PHE A 152 -11.97 -12.86 13.88
N TYR A 153 -11.94 -11.81 13.06
CA TYR A 153 -13.10 -11.29 12.37
C TYR A 153 -13.82 -12.34 11.51
N PRO A 154 -13.16 -13.13 10.62
CA PRO A 154 -13.85 -14.16 9.87
C PRO A 154 -14.46 -15.25 10.77
N LEU A 155 -13.80 -15.59 11.89
CA LEU A 155 -14.36 -16.52 12.87
C LEU A 155 -15.57 -15.92 13.61
N LEU A 156 -15.48 -14.64 13.96
CA LEU A 156 -16.54 -13.90 14.63
C LEU A 156 -17.71 -13.65 13.68
N GLN A 157 -17.52 -13.41 12.39
CA GLN A 157 -18.58 -13.32 11.39
C GLN A 157 -19.38 -14.63 11.26
N VAL A 158 -18.73 -15.79 11.43
CA VAL A 158 -19.44 -17.09 11.44
C VAL A 158 -20.29 -17.26 12.71
N ILE A 159 -19.85 -16.67 13.82
CA ILE A 159 -20.55 -16.75 15.12
C ILE A 159 -21.67 -15.71 15.23
N PHE A 160 -21.37 -14.48 14.79
CA PHE A 160 -22.28 -13.36 14.70
C PHE A 160 -22.80 -13.34 13.27
N GLU A 161 -23.76 -14.19 13.01
CA GLU A 161 -24.46 -14.34 11.73
C GLU A 161 -24.81 -12.96 11.17
N HIS A 162 -24.06 -12.51 10.16
CA HIS A 162 -24.41 -11.32 9.41
C HIS A 162 -25.75 -11.60 8.70
N PRO A 163 -26.73 -10.70 8.80
CA PRO A 163 -27.96 -10.84 8.04
C PRO A 163 -27.57 -10.97 6.57
N GLY A 164 -28.13 -11.97 5.88
CA GLY A 164 -27.74 -12.30 4.53
C GLY A 164 -27.72 -11.08 3.61
N PHE A 165 -26.77 -11.12 2.67
CA PHE A 165 -26.56 -10.16 1.59
C PHE A 165 -27.82 -9.39 1.20
N ASP A 166 -27.84 -8.07 1.40
CA ASP A 166 -28.96 -7.26 0.93
C ASP A 166 -28.92 -7.26 -0.61
N PRO A 167 -29.97 -7.74 -1.29
CA PRO A 167 -29.99 -7.81 -2.75
C PRO A 167 -29.83 -6.45 -3.44
N ASN A 168 -30.01 -5.33 -2.71
CA ASN A 168 -29.81 -3.97 -3.22
C ASN A 168 -28.42 -3.39 -2.91
N SER A 169 -27.57 -4.08 -2.17
CA SER A 169 -26.20 -3.61 -1.89
C SER A 169 -25.34 -3.67 -3.16
N GLU A 170 -24.71 -2.55 -3.50
CA GLU A 170 -23.65 -2.55 -4.51
C GLU A 170 -22.49 -3.40 -4.00
N CYS A 171 -22.00 -4.33 -4.81
CA CYS A 171 -20.94 -5.24 -4.41
C CYS A 171 -19.71 -5.06 -5.26
N VAL A 172 -18.55 -5.24 -4.65
CA VAL A 172 -17.26 -5.04 -5.29
C VAL A 172 -16.35 -6.21 -4.95
N TRP A 173 -15.56 -6.63 -5.93
CA TRP A 173 -14.50 -7.58 -5.70
C TRP A 173 -13.32 -6.91 -4.99
N VAL A 174 -12.87 -7.53 -3.91
CA VAL A 174 -11.75 -7.06 -3.09
C VAL A 174 -10.63 -8.08 -3.15
N ILE A 175 -9.45 -7.62 -3.59
CA ILE A 175 -8.23 -8.41 -3.63
C ILE A 175 -7.41 -8.09 -2.37
N THR A 176 -7.11 -9.13 -1.58
CA THR A 176 -6.15 -9.02 -0.48
C THR A 176 -4.75 -9.35 -0.99
N MET A 177 -3.90 -8.33 -1.11
CA MET A 177 -2.55 -8.44 -1.63
C MET A 177 -1.51 -8.37 -0.50
N TRP A 178 -0.50 -9.23 -0.55
CA TRP A 178 0.61 -9.20 0.40
C TRP A 178 1.56 -8.02 0.13
N CYS A 179 1.72 -7.11 1.07
CA CYS A 179 2.49 -5.86 0.90
C CYS A 179 3.31 -5.52 2.16
N PRO A 180 4.37 -6.28 2.46
CA PRO A 180 5.28 -5.95 3.57
C PRO A 180 6.10 -4.69 3.26
N SER A 181 6.56 -4.00 4.30
CA SER A 181 7.55 -2.93 4.13
C SER A 181 8.92 -3.52 3.75
N SER A 182 9.65 -2.85 2.86
CA SER A 182 10.96 -3.33 2.38
C SER A 182 11.96 -3.48 3.52
N PHE A 183 11.95 -2.57 4.49
CA PHE A 183 12.78 -2.70 5.69
C PHE A 183 12.47 -3.96 6.50
N CYS A 184 11.20 -4.26 6.78
CA CYS A 184 10.84 -5.45 7.57
C CYS A 184 11.17 -6.74 6.82
N LEU A 185 11.03 -6.72 5.48
CA LEU A 185 11.42 -7.83 4.62
C LEU A 185 12.93 -8.06 4.66
N ASP A 186 13.74 -7.01 4.48
CA ASP A 186 15.21 -7.09 4.55
C ASP A 186 15.65 -7.55 5.95
N LEU A 187 15.06 -7.00 7.00
CA LEU A 187 15.31 -7.41 8.38
C LEU A 187 14.97 -8.89 8.61
N PHE A 188 13.89 -9.39 8.01
CA PHE A 188 13.51 -10.81 8.08
C PHE A 188 14.49 -11.71 7.32
N CYS A 189 15.04 -11.25 6.21
CA CYS A 189 16.06 -11.97 5.46
C CYS A 189 17.38 -12.10 6.23
N TYR A 190 17.80 -11.01 6.90
CA TYR A 190 19.07 -10.98 7.63
C TYR A 190 19.00 -11.46 9.08
N TYR A 191 17.81 -11.42 9.69
CA TYR A 191 17.61 -11.77 11.10
C TYR A 191 16.29 -12.55 11.28
N SER A 192 16.22 -13.71 10.66
CA SER A 192 15.05 -14.58 10.70
C SER A 192 14.93 -15.36 12.02
N PRO A 193 13.71 -15.74 12.45
CA PRO A 193 13.55 -16.53 13.67
C PRO A 193 14.26 -17.88 13.57
N ALA A 194 14.38 -18.46 12.37
CA ALA A 194 15.15 -19.68 12.17
C ALA A 194 16.66 -19.47 12.40
N GLN A 195 17.23 -18.34 11.97
CA GLN A 195 18.62 -17.99 12.22
C GLN A 195 18.90 -17.81 13.72
N VAL A 196 17.99 -17.15 14.44
CA VAL A 196 18.11 -16.99 15.91
C VAL A 196 18.08 -18.35 16.61
N LEU A 197 17.18 -19.26 16.21
CA LEU A 197 17.17 -20.62 16.75
C LEU A 197 18.48 -21.35 16.48
N ILE A 198 19.08 -21.19 15.30
CA ILE A 198 20.37 -21.80 14.98
C ILE A 198 21.47 -21.25 15.88
N LEU A 199 21.56 -19.93 16.04
CA LEU A 199 22.55 -19.30 16.93
C LEU A 199 22.38 -19.74 18.39
N ASN A 200 21.15 -19.99 18.83
CA ASN A 200 20.85 -20.36 20.21
C ASN A 200 21.01 -21.86 20.50
N TYR A 201 20.71 -22.75 19.54
CA TYR A 201 20.69 -24.20 19.78
C TYR A 201 21.87 -24.96 19.15
N LEU A 202 22.54 -24.41 18.14
CA LEU A 202 23.66 -25.06 17.50
C LEU A 202 24.93 -24.90 18.34
N THR A 203 25.26 -25.93 19.12
CA THR A 203 26.52 -26.08 19.84
C THR A 203 27.32 -27.22 19.21
N GLY A 204 28.65 -27.17 19.27
CA GLY A 204 29.53 -28.17 18.63
C GLY A 204 29.33 -29.63 19.07
N GLU A 205 28.59 -29.86 20.15
CA GLU A 205 28.25 -31.20 20.67
C GLU A 205 26.84 -31.66 20.25
N ASN A 206 26.00 -30.77 19.71
CA ASN A 206 24.57 -30.98 19.53
C ASN A 206 24.14 -31.07 18.05
N TYR A 207 24.74 -32.01 17.31
CA TYR A 207 24.42 -32.24 15.89
C TYR A 207 22.96 -32.64 15.63
N PHE A 208 22.26 -33.15 16.64
CA PHE A 208 20.85 -33.56 16.53
C PHE A 208 19.93 -32.41 16.10
N TYR A 209 20.23 -31.15 16.48
CA TYR A 209 19.42 -29.99 16.12
C TYR A 209 19.67 -29.48 14.69
N LEU A 210 20.70 -29.98 14.00
CA LEU A 210 21.04 -29.55 12.64
C LEU A 210 19.94 -29.90 11.63
N LEU A 211 19.40 -31.11 11.70
CA LEU A 211 18.36 -31.58 10.78
C LEU A 211 17.05 -30.79 10.97
N PRO A 212 16.48 -30.67 12.19
CA PRO A 212 15.32 -29.80 12.42
C PRO A 212 15.54 -28.35 11.96
N ALA A 213 16.72 -27.78 12.23
CA ALA A 213 17.03 -26.41 11.81
C ALA A 213 17.01 -26.25 10.28
N ALA A 214 17.61 -27.19 9.54
CA ALA A 214 17.59 -27.18 8.08
C ALA A 214 16.15 -27.30 7.53
N VAL A 215 15.31 -28.14 8.14
CA VAL A 215 13.90 -28.27 7.77
C VAL A 215 13.13 -26.97 8.03
N ILE A 216 13.33 -26.32 9.18
CA ILE A 216 12.69 -25.05 9.52
C ILE A 216 13.06 -23.96 8.50
N ILE A 217 14.34 -23.83 8.15
CA ILE A 217 14.78 -22.88 7.11
C ILE A 217 14.12 -23.20 5.77
N GLY A 218 14.09 -24.48 5.37
CA GLY A 218 13.47 -24.91 4.12
C GLY A 218 11.99 -24.57 4.05
N ILE A 219 11.24 -24.80 5.15
CA ILE A 219 9.83 -24.41 5.27
C ILE A 219 9.69 -22.89 5.19
N GLN A 220 10.48 -22.14 5.97
CA GLN A 220 10.46 -20.68 5.98
C GLN A 220 10.65 -20.10 4.58
N LEU A 221 11.67 -20.54 3.85
CA LEU A 221 11.94 -20.10 2.47
C LEU A 221 10.81 -20.50 1.54
N LYS A 222 10.27 -21.72 1.66
CA LYS A 222 9.18 -22.17 0.79
C LYS A 222 7.92 -21.34 0.99
N VAL A 223 7.59 -20.96 2.23
CA VAL A 223 6.45 -20.07 2.53
C VAL A 223 6.70 -18.69 1.92
N LEU A 224 7.88 -18.10 2.14
CA LEU A 224 8.25 -16.81 1.57
C LEU A 224 8.12 -16.78 0.04
N VAL A 225 8.63 -17.82 -0.64
CA VAL A 225 8.53 -17.94 -2.11
C VAL A 225 7.08 -18.03 -2.57
N LYS A 226 6.23 -18.80 -1.87
CA LYS A 226 4.80 -18.88 -2.22
C LYS A 226 4.10 -17.54 -2.10
N LEU A 227 4.38 -16.78 -1.03
CA LEU A 227 3.82 -15.44 -0.83
C LEU A 227 4.28 -14.48 -1.91
N TYR A 228 5.57 -14.51 -2.26
CA TYR A 228 6.13 -13.68 -3.32
C TYR A 228 5.54 -14.02 -4.70
N GLN A 229 5.33 -15.30 -4.99
CA GLN A 229 4.64 -15.73 -6.22
C GLN A 229 3.17 -15.27 -6.26
N SER A 230 2.47 -15.28 -5.12
CA SER A 230 1.12 -14.72 -5.02
C SER A 230 1.14 -13.21 -5.26
N LEU A 231 2.08 -12.51 -4.63
CA LEU A 231 2.27 -11.07 -4.77
C LEU A 231 2.47 -10.64 -6.22
N ILE A 232 3.35 -11.31 -6.98
CA ILE A 232 3.55 -10.98 -8.39
C ILE A 232 2.25 -11.14 -9.20
N LYS A 233 1.52 -12.23 -8.99
CA LYS A 233 0.25 -12.49 -9.68
C LYS A 233 -0.81 -11.45 -9.33
N ASP A 234 -0.96 -11.17 -8.05
CA ASP A 234 -1.93 -10.20 -7.52
C ASP A 234 -1.61 -8.79 -8.03
N ARG A 235 -0.31 -8.42 -8.06
CA ARG A 235 0.16 -7.14 -8.60
C ARG A 235 -0.15 -6.99 -10.08
N GLN A 236 0.04 -8.05 -10.87
CA GLN A 236 -0.27 -8.03 -12.29
C GLN A 236 -1.76 -7.81 -12.54
N ILE A 237 -2.62 -8.55 -11.81
CA ILE A 237 -4.09 -8.40 -11.92
C ILE A 237 -4.52 -6.96 -11.57
N ILE A 238 -3.97 -6.40 -10.50
CA ILE A 238 -4.29 -5.02 -10.09
C ILE A 238 -3.83 -4.02 -11.16
N PHE A 239 -2.65 -4.18 -11.74
CA PHE A 239 -2.21 -3.29 -12.82
C PHE A 239 -3.06 -3.40 -14.07
N ASP A 240 -3.45 -4.61 -14.46
CA ASP A 240 -4.32 -4.84 -15.61
C ASP A 240 -5.69 -4.19 -15.37
N GLU A 241 -6.24 -4.31 -14.17
CA GLU A 241 -7.53 -3.69 -13.81
C GLU A 241 -7.44 -2.16 -13.76
N VAL A 242 -6.42 -1.60 -13.11
CA VAL A 242 -6.21 -0.14 -13.04
C VAL A 242 -6.02 0.43 -14.44
N TYR A 243 -5.30 -0.27 -15.31
CA TYR A 243 -5.13 0.14 -16.70
C TYR A 243 -6.45 0.12 -17.47
N ASN A 244 -7.29 -0.90 -17.25
CA ASN A 244 -8.61 -0.99 -17.85
C ASN A 244 -9.52 0.14 -17.35
N GLU A 245 -9.61 0.35 -16.04
CA GLU A 245 -10.40 1.41 -15.41
C GLU A 245 -9.94 2.80 -15.89
N TYR A 246 -8.62 3.03 -15.97
CA TYR A 246 -8.08 4.26 -16.51
C TYR A 246 -8.49 4.47 -17.98
N THR A 247 -8.40 3.41 -18.78
CA THR A 247 -8.76 3.46 -20.19
C THR A 247 -10.25 3.75 -20.37
N GLU A 248 -11.12 3.10 -19.60
CA GLU A 248 -12.56 3.27 -19.68
C GLU A 248 -13.03 4.63 -19.17
N LYS A 249 -12.51 5.09 -18.03
CA LYS A 249 -12.95 6.34 -17.38
C LYS A 249 -12.29 7.60 -17.92
N PHE A 250 -11.04 7.52 -18.36
CA PHE A 250 -10.27 8.71 -18.75
C PHE A 250 -9.86 8.71 -20.22
N VAL A 251 -9.42 7.58 -20.78
CA VAL A 251 -8.91 7.56 -22.16
C VAL A 251 -10.06 7.57 -23.16
N ASN A 252 -10.95 6.58 -23.10
CA ASN A 252 -12.05 6.41 -24.03
C ASN A 252 -12.92 7.68 -24.16
N PRO A 253 -13.42 8.29 -23.06
CA PRO A 253 -14.26 9.46 -23.18
C PRO A 253 -13.52 10.69 -23.71
N ASN A 254 -12.21 10.84 -23.46
CA ASN A 254 -11.45 12.01 -23.92
C ASN A 254 -10.88 11.83 -25.34
N CYS A 255 -10.49 10.62 -25.73
CA CYS A 255 -9.94 10.31 -27.04
C CYS A 255 -11.02 10.18 -28.12
N PHE A 256 -12.20 9.66 -27.77
CA PHE A 256 -13.29 9.41 -28.72
C PHE A 256 -14.44 10.42 -28.63
N VAL A 257 -14.18 11.66 -28.16
CA VAL A 257 -15.18 12.75 -28.22
C VAL A 257 -15.50 13.04 -29.68
N HIS A 258 -16.79 13.05 -30.04
CA HIS A 258 -17.24 13.45 -31.35
C HIS A 258 -16.93 14.94 -31.58
N LYS A 259 -15.98 15.24 -32.48
CA LYS A 259 -15.62 16.60 -32.86
C LYS A 259 -16.33 16.96 -34.15
N TYR A 260 -17.03 18.09 -34.15
CA TYR A 260 -17.63 18.65 -35.35
C TYR A 260 -16.70 19.72 -35.91
N GLU A 261 -16.39 19.64 -37.19
CA GLU A 261 -15.65 20.69 -37.88
C GLU A 261 -16.57 21.87 -38.13
N VAL A 262 -16.26 23.02 -37.54
CA VAL A 262 -16.96 24.28 -37.83
C VAL A 262 -16.12 25.03 -38.85
N GLY A 263 -16.56 25.02 -40.11
CA GLY A 263 -15.95 25.83 -41.16
C GLY A 263 -16.14 27.31 -40.87
N ILE A 264 -15.05 28.03 -40.57
CA ILE A 264 -15.09 29.48 -40.42
C ILE A 264 -14.81 30.08 -41.79
N GLN A 265 -15.86 30.52 -42.48
CA GLN A 265 -15.68 31.32 -43.68
C GLN A 265 -15.25 32.74 -43.25
N THR A 266 -14.02 33.12 -43.54
CA THR A 266 -13.63 34.54 -43.52
C THR A 266 -14.31 35.20 -44.71
N ASP A 267 -15.45 35.84 -44.48
CA ASP A 267 -16.04 36.72 -45.47
C ASP A 267 -15.03 37.84 -45.81
N VAL A 268 -14.55 37.84 -47.06
CA VAL A 268 -13.62 38.85 -47.59
C VAL A 268 -14.34 40.19 -47.80
N ASN A 269 -15.67 40.21 -47.74
CA ASN A 269 -16.49 41.43 -47.90
C ASN A 269 -16.98 42.01 -46.57
N ARG A 270 -16.07 42.22 -45.61
CA ARG A 270 -16.43 42.97 -44.39
C ARG A 270 -16.76 44.43 -44.76
N PRO A 271 -17.88 45.01 -44.26
CA PRO A 271 -18.25 46.39 -44.55
C PRO A 271 -17.16 47.42 -44.23
N TRP A 272 -16.32 47.12 -43.23
CA TRP A 272 -15.25 47.99 -42.75
C TRP A 272 -14.00 47.99 -43.66
N ASP A 273 -13.79 46.95 -44.48
CA ASP A 273 -12.70 46.93 -45.48
C ASP A 273 -12.95 47.89 -46.66
N LYS A 274 -14.20 48.34 -46.85
CA LYS A 274 -14.55 49.34 -47.88
C LYS A 274 -14.12 50.76 -47.51
N ILE A 275 -13.70 51.01 -46.27
CA ILE A 275 -13.43 52.36 -45.76
C ILE A 275 -12.04 52.86 -46.19
N ASN A 276 -11.10 51.96 -46.51
CA ASN A 276 -9.71 52.34 -46.80
C ASN A 276 -9.29 52.19 -48.27
N ILE A 277 -10.24 52.23 -49.21
CA ILE A 277 -9.90 52.31 -50.63
C ILE A 277 -9.49 53.75 -50.92
N ASN A 278 -8.19 54.02 -50.82
CA ASN A 278 -7.58 55.29 -51.21
C ASN A 278 -8.16 55.73 -52.58
N PRO A 279 -8.79 56.91 -52.71
CA PRO A 279 -9.49 57.33 -53.92
C PRO A 279 -8.61 57.30 -55.18
N ARG A 280 -7.28 57.37 -55.01
CA ARG A 280 -6.29 57.19 -56.09
C ARG A 280 -6.32 55.80 -56.73
N LEU A 281 -6.63 54.74 -55.97
CA LEU A 281 -6.73 53.37 -56.49
C LEU A 281 -8.02 53.17 -57.31
N LYS A 282 -9.13 53.79 -56.89
CA LYS A 282 -10.38 53.82 -57.68
C LYS A 282 -10.19 54.55 -59.01
N GLN A 283 -9.48 55.69 -59.01
CA GLN A 283 -9.15 56.40 -60.25
C GLN A 283 -8.22 55.58 -61.16
N LYS A 284 -7.21 54.91 -60.61
CA LYS A 284 -6.32 54.03 -61.39
C LYS A 284 -7.11 52.90 -62.04
N GLN A 285 -8.01 52.24 -61.31
CA GLN A 285 -8.84 51.16 -61.85
C GLN A 285 -9.86 51.66 -62.88
N LYS A 286 -10.42 52.86 -62.69
CA LYS A 286 -11.34 53.48 -63.67
C LYS A 286 -10.63 53.89 -64.95
N SER A 287 -9.44 54.49 -64.86
CA SER A 287 -8.60 54.80 -66.04
C SER A 287 -8.18 53.54 -66.79
N LYS A 288 -7.86 52.45 -66.07
CA LYS A 288 -7.44 51.19 -66.70
C LYS A 288 -8.60 50.51 -67.44
N LYS A 289 -9.84 50.65 -66.95
CA LYS A 289 -11.05 50.21 -67.66
C LYS A 289 -11.34 51.07 -68.89
N GLU A 290 -11.27 52.39 -68.77
CA GLU A 290 -11.48 53.31 -69.90
C GLU A 290 -10.43 53.15 -71.02
N ILE A 291 -9.20 52.73 -70.68
CA ILE A 291 -8.15 52.40 -71.66
C ILE A 291 -8.43 51.06 -72.36
N MET A 292 -8.99 50.06 -71.66
CA MET A 292 -9.38 48.79 -72.28
C MET A 292 -10.60 48.93 -73.18
N ASP A 293 -11.58 49.74 -72.80
CA ASP A 293 -12.80 49.98 -73.59
C ASP A 293 -12.56 50.84 -74.84
N LYS A 294 -11.41 51.52 -74.94
CA LYS A 294 -10.99 52.27 -76.14
C LYS A 294 -10.14 51.45 -77.13
N ASN A 295 -9.74 50.24 -76.74
CA ASN A 295 -8.94 49.32 -77.57
C ASN A 295 -9.75 48.12 -78.10
N ILE A 296 -11.08 48.25 -78.10
CA ILE A 296 -12.05 47.38 -78.77
C ILE A 296 -12.83 48.26 -79.74
#